data_AF-A0A357IVN2-F1
#
_entry.id   AF-A0A357IVN2-F1
#
_cell.length_a   1.000
_cell.length_b   1.000
_cell.length_c   1.000
_cell.angle_alpha   90.00
_cell.angle_beta   90.00
_cell.angle_gamma   90.00
#
_symmetry.space_group_name_H-M   'P 1'
#
loop_
_entity.id
_entity.type
_entity.pdbx_description
1 polymer ?
#
loop_
_entity_poly.entity_id
_entity_poly.type
_entity_poly.pdbx_seq_one_letter_code
_entity_poly.pdbx_strand_id
1 'polypeptide(L)'
;AGRTLTRDMILGKALKADQALEAGIVDAVFDDEDSMMDRARKDISALSKFARSTVRMNREMMYARYKDTIPAAIEHDIKLASVAIMAPAGQEGLGALKEGRRPDFSSVD
;
A
#
# COMPACT_ATOMS: atom_id res chain seq x y z
N ALA A 1 15.31 0.55 17.63
CA ALA A 1 14.08 1.18 18.16
C ALA A 1 12.94 0.16 18.27
N GLY A 2 12.47 -0.45 17.18
CA GLY A 2 11.28 -1.33 17.16
C GLY A 2 11.22 -2.43 18.23
N ARG A 3 12.27 -3.26 18.37
CA ARG A 3 12.28 -4.39 19.34
C ARG A 3 12.04 -3.98 20.80
N THR A 4 12.63 -2.87 21.24
CA THR A 4 12.46 -2.37 22.63
C THR A 4 11.02 -1.90 22.84
N LEU A 5 10.48 -1.13 21.89
CA LEU A 5 9.10 -0.64 21.96
C LEU A 5 8.10 -1.79 21.96
N THR A 6 8.30 -2.79 21.09
CA THR A 6 7.46 -4.00 21.05
C THR A 6 7.47 -4.73 22.39
N ARG A 7 8.64 -4.94 23.01
CA ARG A 7 8.74 -5.56 24.34
C ARG A 7 7.94 -4.76 25.37
N ASP A 8 8.12 -3.45 25.38
CA ASP A 8 7.48 -2.56 26.34
C ASP A 8 5.94 -2.58 26.21
N MET A 9 5.41 -2.64 24.99
CA MET A 9 3.98 -2.84 24.73
C MET A 9 3.46 -4.20 25.21
N ILE A 10 4.22 -5.29 24.98
CA ILE A 10 3.87 -6.65 25.46
C ILE A 10 3.80 -6.70 26.99
N LEU A 11 4.65 -5.92 27.68
CA LEU A 11 4.63 -5.77 29.14
C LEU A 11 3.53 -4.83 29.65
N GLY A 12 2.63 -4.36 28.78
CA GLY A 12 1.45 -3.56 29.14
C GLY A 12 1.70 -2.05 29.21
N LYS A 13 2.84 -1.53 28.72
CA LYS A 13 3.04 -0.08 28.66
C LYS A 13 2.20 0.53 27.54
N ALA A 14 1.33 1.46 27.90
CA ALA A 14 0.52 2.22 26.96
C ALA A 14 1.39 3.18 26.13
N LEU A 15 0.99 3.36 24.86
CA LEU A 15 1.65 4.27 23.93
C LEU A 15 0.73 5.44 23.61
N LYS A 16 1.26 6.66 23.63
CA LYS A 16 0.53 7.84 23.17
C LYS A 16 0.53 7.92 21.64
N ALA A 17 -0.40 8.68 21.07
CA ALA A 17 -0.59 8.77 19.63
C ALA A 17 0.66 9.34 18.89
N ASP A 18 1.27 10.39 19.44
CA ASP A 18 2.53 10.98 18.95
C ASP A 18 3.68 9.97 18.93
N GLN A 19 3.81 9.18 19.99
CA GLN A 19 4.80 8.12 20.10
C GLN A 19 4.54 6.97 19.10
N ALA A 20 3.26 6.65 18.85
CA ALA A 20 2.87 5.66 17.85
C ALA A 20 3.22 6.11 16.43
N LEU A 21 3.07 7.40 16.13
CA LEU A 21 3.46 8.00 14.86
C LEU A 21 4.98 7.96 14.66
N GLU A 22 5.75 8.41 15.66
CA GLU A 22 7.22 8.37 15.61
C GLU A 22 7.75 6.95 15.44
N ALA A 23 7.07 5.97 16.06
CA ALA A 23 7.41 4.56 15.95
C ALA A 23 7.01 3.90 14.62
N GLY A 24 6.24 4.58 13.77
CA GLY A 24 5.71 4.02 12.52
C GLY A 24 4.65 2.93 12.72
N ILE A 25 3.93 2.96 13.85
CA ILE A 25 2.79 2.06 14.12
C ILE A 25 1.52 2.59 13.43
N VAL A 26 1.39 3.91 13.35
CA VAL A 26 0.36 4.62 12.59
C VAL A 26 1.00 5.58 11.61
N ASP A 27 0.35 5.84 10.47
CA ASP A 27 0.86 6.75 9.44
C ASP A 27 0.49 8.22 9.71
N ALA A 28 -0.52 8.49 10.54
CA ALA A 28 -0.98 9.82 10.89
C ALA A 28 -1.74 9.85 12.22
N VAL A 29 -1.80 11.03 12.84
CA VAL A 29 -2.56 11.34 14.07
C VAL A 29 -3.39 12.59 13.81
N PHE A 30 -4.59 12.63 14.37
CA PHE A 30 -5.56 13.71 14.19
C PHE A 30 -6.12 14.13 15.55
N ASP A 31 -6.50 15.41 15.65
CA ASP A 31 -7.05 15.98 16.89
C ASP A 31 -8.52 15.60 17.09
N ASP A 32 -9.23 15.28 16.01
CA ASP A 32 -10.66 14.98 16.00
C ASP A 32 -11.03 13.91 14.96
N GLU A 33 -12.21 13.31 15.13
CA GLU A 33 -12.71 12.24 14.28
C GLU A 33 -13.04 12.72 12.86
N ASP A 34 -13.57 13.93 12.71
CA ASP A 34 -13.99 14.46 11.40
C ASP A 34 -12.78 14.65 10.49
N SER A 35 -11.70 15.26 11.01
CA SER A 35 -10.44 15.44 10.26
C SER A 35 -9.76 14.12 9.91
N MET A 36 -9.81 13.12 10.81
CA MET A 36 -9.36 11.75 10.54
C MET A 36 -10.15 11.12 9.39
N MET A 37 -11.49 11.19 9.46
CA MET A 37 -12.37 10.57 8.46
C MET A 37 -12.25 11.26 7.10
N ASP A 38 -12.07 12.57 7.08
CA ASP A 38 -11.84 13.31 5.84
C ASP A 38 -10.52 12.92 5.17
N ARG A 39 -9.46 12.71 5.96
CA ARG A 39 -8.20 12.20 5.40
C ARG A 39 -8.36 10.77 4.89
N ALA A 40 -9.00 9.89 5.64
CA ALA A 40 -9.23 8.51 5.23
C ALA A 40 -10.01 8.42 3.90
N ARG A 41 -11.06 9.24 3.73
CA ARG A 41 -11.82 9.32 2.47
C ARG A 41 -10.97 9.80 1.30
N LYS A 42 -10.11 10.81 1.51
CA LYS A 42 -9.18 11.30 0.49
C LYS A 42 -8.19 10.21 0.06
N ASP A 43 -7.64 9.48 1.02
CA ASP A 43 -6.69 8.40 0.75
C ASP A 43 -7.35 7.24 -0.01
N ILE A 44 -8.56 6.83 0.38
CA ILE A 44 -9.34 5.82 -0.34
C ILE A 44 -9.69 6.29 -1.76
N SER A 45 -10.09 7.56 -1.92
CA SER A 45 -10.38 8.14 -3.24
C SER A 45 -9.14 8.23 -4.14
N ALA A 46 -7.95 8.40 -3.56
CA ALA A 46 -6.71 8.33 -4.30
C ALA A 46 -6.40 6.88 -4.72
N LEU A 47 -6.55 5.93 -3.80
CA LEU A 47 -6.34 4.50 -4.06
C LEU A 47 -7.31 3.93 -5.09
N SER A 48 -8.56 4.40 -5.11
CA SER A 48 -9.59 3.93 -6.05
C SER A 48 -9.33 4.32 -7.50
N LYS A 49 -8.33 5.18 -7.76
CA LYS A 49 -7.92 5.57 -9.12
C LYS A 49 -6.95 4.56 -9.75
N PHE A 50 -6.45 3.61 -8.99
CA PHE A 50 -5.58 2.55 -9.50
C PHE A 50 -6.40 1.29 -9.80
N ALA A 51 -5.88 0.48 -10.72
CA ALA A 51 -6.35 -0.89 -10.94
C ALA A 51 -6.30 -1.69 -9.62
N ARG A 52 -7.43 -2.28 -9.21
CA ARG A 52 -7.56 -3.11 -8.00
C ARG A 52 -6.57 -4.26 -7.98
N SER A 53 -6.40 -4.94 -9.10
CA SER A 53 -5.41 -5.99 -9.34
C SER A 53 -3.99 -5.51 -9.04
N THR A 54 -3.60 -4.34 -9.55
CA THR A 54 -2.28 -3.73 -9.32
C THR A 54 -2.07 -3.35 -7.85
N VAL A 55 -3.08 -2.80 -7.16
CA VAL A 55 -2.98 -2.49 -5.72
C VAL A 55 -2.76 -3.77 -4.92
N ARG A 56 -3.52 -4.84 -5.22
CA ARG A 56 -3.37 -6.14 -4.56
C ARG A 56 -1.99 -6.75 -4.78
N MET A 57 -1.48 -6.71 -6.01
CA MET A 57 -0.16 -7.27 -6.33
C MET A 57 0.97 -6.48 -5.67
N ASN A 58 0.89 -5.15 -5.64
CA ASN A 58 1.86 -4.34 -4.90
C ASN A 58 1.87 -4.70 -3.41
N ARG A 59 0.70 -4.91 -2.82
CA ARG A 59 0.61 -5.41 -1.44
C ARG A 59 1.33 -6.76 -1.30
N GLU A 60 1.11 -7.69 -2.21
CA GLU A 60 1.76 -9.02 -2.17
C GLU A 60 3.29 -8.91 -2.26
N MET A 61 3.82 -8.17 -3.24
CA MET A 61 5.25 -7.93 -3.43
C MET A 61 5.89 -7.35 -2.16
N MET A 62 5.23 -6.35 -1.55
CA MET A 62 5.71 -5.74 -0.30
C MET A 62 5.79 -6.72 0.88
N TYR A 63 4.93 -7.74 0.95
CA TYR A 63 4.94 -8.71 2.04
C TYR A 63 5.77 -9.97 1.76
N ALA A 64 5.93 -10.35 0.49
CA ALA A 64 6.72 -11.51 0.08
C ALA A 64 8.18 -11.37 0.49
N ARG A 65 8.75 -10.16 0.43
CA ARG A 65 10.13 -9.85 0.84
C ARG A 65 10.48 -10.20 2.28
N TYR A 66 9.48 -10.38 3.16
CA TYR A 66 9.70 -10.76 4.56
C TYR A 66 9.71 -12.29 4.77
N LYS A 67 9.38 -13.06 3.74
CA LYS A 67 9.28 -14.54 3.83
C LYS A 67 10.54 -15.24 3.34
N ASP A 68 11.23 -14.66 2.35
CA ASP A 68 12.38 -15.26 1.67
C ASP A 68 13.60 -14.34 1.61
N THR A 69 14.63 -14.76 0.86
CA THR A 69 15.82 -13.95 0.58
C THR A 69 15.52 -12.83 -0.42
N ILE A 70 16.32 -11.76 -0.40
CA ILE A 70 16.18 -10.63 -1.35
C ILE A 70 16.17 -11.10 -2.82
N PRO A 71 17.09 -11.98 -3.28
CA PRO A 71 17.05 -12.47 -4.66
C PRO A 71 15.74 -13.20 -5.03
N ALA A 72 15.22 -14.03 -4.12
CA ALA A 72 13.96 -14.74 -4.34
C ALA A 72 12.76 -13.76 -4.39
N ALA A 73 12.76 -12.73 -3.55
CA ALA A 73 11.75 -11.67 -3.58
C ALA A 73 11.78 -10.90 -4.91
N ILE A 74 12.97 -10.56 -5.42
CA ILE A 74 13.11 -9.90 -6.73
C ILE A 74 12.55 -10.77 -7.85
N GLU A 75 12.83 -12.08 -7.84
CA GLU A 75 12.31 -13.00 -8.85
C GLU A 75 10.78 -13.11 -8.79
N HIS A 76 10.20 -13.13 -7.59
CA HIS A 76 8.75 -13.10 -7.37
C HIS A 76 8.14 -11.79 -7.88
N ASP A 77 8.74 -10.65 -7.56
CA ASP A 77 8.29 -9.32 -8.00
C ASP A 77 8.32 -9.20 -9.54
N ILE A 78 9.37 -9.71 -10.20
CA ILE A 78 9.46 -9.72 -11.67
C ILE A 78 8.31 -10.52 -12.29
N LYS A 79 8.00 -11.70 -11.73
CA LYS A 79 6.90 -12.55 -12.23
C LYS A 79 5.55 -11.84 -12.07
N LEU A 80 5.28 -11.28 -10.90
CA LEU A 80 4.05 -10.53 -10.65
C LEU A 80 3.96 -9.31 -11.56
N ALA A 81 4.98 -8.45 -11.60
CA ALA A 81 4.99 -7.27 -12.44
C ALA A 81 4.72 -7.59 -13.92
N SER A 82 5.33 -8.67 -14.44
CA SER A 82 5.11 -9.12 -15.82
C SER A 82 3.65 -9.50 -16.08
N VAL A 83 3.01 -10.21 -15.15
CA VAL A 83 1.58 -10.56 -15.24
C VAL A 83 0.71 -9.31 -15.20
N ALA A 84 1.00 -8.35 -14.31
CA ALA A 84 0.23 -7.10 -14.19
C ALA A 84 0.30 -6.26 -15.47
N ILE A 85 1.49 -6.12 -16.05
CA ILE A 85 1.70 -5.33 -17.27
C ILE A 85 0.89 -5.90 -18.43
N MET A 86 0.88 -7.23 -18.57
CA MET A 86 0.20 -7.91 -19.68
C MET A 86 -1.31 -8.08 -19.47
N ALA A 87 -1.83 -7.87 -18.25
CA ALA A 87 -3.25 -7.96 -17.96
C ALA A 87 -4.05 -6.81 -18.61
N PRO A 88 -5.38 -6.97 -18.82
CA PRO A 88 -6.23 -5.93 -19.40
C PRO A 88 -6.09 -4.56 -18.72
N ALA A 89 -6.05 -4.53 -17.38
CA ALA A 89 -5.84 -3.30 -16.62
C ALA A 89 -4.45 -2.67 -16.85
N GLY A 90 -3.40 -3.49 -16.97
CA GLY A 90 -2.06 -3.02 -17.31
C GLY A 90 -1.99 -2.40 -18.70
N GLN A 91 -2.63 -3.04 -19.68
CA GLN A 91 -2.71 -2.53 -21.05
C GLN A 91 -3.51 -1.22 -21.13
N GLU A 92 -4.63 -1.12 -20.42
CA GLU A 92 -5.40 0.12 -20.31
C GLU A 92 -4.59 1.24 -19.66
N GLY A 93 -3.87 0.95 -18.57
CA GLY A 93 -2.99 1.93 -17.93
C GLY A 93 -1.90 2.46 -18.87
N LEU A 94 -1.24 1.58 -19.62
CA LEU A 94 -0.22 1.95 -20.61
C LEU A 94 -0.82 2.72 -21.79
N GLY A 95 -1.97 2.29 -22.30
CA GLY A 95 -2.70 2.96 -23.38
C GLY A 95 -3.11 4.38 -22.98
N ALA A 96 -3.75 4.54 -21.83
CA ALA A 96 -4.18 5.82 -21.30
C ALA A 96 -3.01 6.79 -21.10
N LEU A 97 -1.88 6.29 -20.58
CA LEU A 97 -0.65 7.08 -20.43
C LEU A 97 -0.14 7.60 -21.78
N LYS A 98 -0.07 6.71 -22.79
CA LYS A 98 0.36 7.07 -24.15
C LYS A 98 -0.58 8.11 -24.79
N GLU A 99 -1.86 8.03 -24.49
CA GLU A 99 -2.91 8.89 -25.04
C GLU A 99 -3.10 10.19 -24.24
N GLY A 100 -2.40 10.37 -23.12
CA GLY A 100 -2.53 11.56 -22.27
C GLY A 100 -3.90 11.69 -21.58
N ARG A 101 -4.61 10.57 -21.40
CA ARG A 101 -5.90 10.51 -20.71
C ARG A 101 -5.79 9.79 -19.38
N ARG A 102 -6.83 9.90 -18.54
CA ARG A 102 -6.95 9.05 -17.36
C ARG A 102 -7.36 7.63 -17.77
N PRO A 103 -6.77 6.60 -17.16
CA PRO A 103 -7.21 5.23 -17.39
C PRO A 103 -8.61 4.99 -16.83
N ASP A 104 -9.37 4.13 -17.48
CA ASP A 104 -10.68 3.64 -17.03
C ASP A 104 -10.60 2.15 -16.75
N PHE A 105 -10.53 1.81 -15.46
CA PHE A 105 -10.45 0.42 -15.03
C PHE A 105 -11.82 -0.25 -14.87
N SER A 106 -12.93 0.47 -15.00
CA SER A 106 -14.27 0.00 -14.59
C SER A 106 -14.76 -1.26 -15.33
N SER A 107 -14.27 -1.52 -16.54
CA SER A 107 -14.62 -2.69 -17.35
C SER A 107 -13.52 -3.76 -17.44
N VAL A 108 -12.35 -3.51 -16.85
CA VAL A 108 -11.15 -4.36 -17.00
C VAL A 108 -10.55 -4.81 -15.67
N ASP A 109 -11.07 -4.33 -14.53
CA ASP A 109 -10.63 -4.68 -13.17
C ASP A 109 -11.64 -4.28 -12.10
#